data_AF-A0AAD7L1V8-F1
#
_entry.id   AF-A0AAD7L1V8-F1
#
_cell.length_a   1.000
_cell.length_b   1.000
_cell.length_c   1.000
_cell.angle_alpha   90.00
_cell.angle_beta   90.00
_cell.angle_gamma   90.00
#
_symmetry.space_group_name_H-M   'P 1'
#
loop_
_entity.id
_entity.type
_entity.pdbx_description
1 polymer ?
#
loop_
_entity_poly.entity_id
_entity_poly.type
_entity_poly.pdbx_seq_one_letter_code
_entity_poly.pdbx_strand_id
1 'polypeptide(L)'
;MESATVENFNNGGSKMVEIIGENEQPSEDGGGDGSKNGNLRAEIDTSAPFESVKEAENRFGGIGYWKPIHNNLSEPQLDHNIEEVKIAKLEGQAAALEKELIVKERDTLD
;
A
#
# COMPACT_ATOMS: atom_id res chain seq x y z
N MET A 1 -10.20 21.04 47.12
CA MET A 1 -9.14 21.90 46.56
C MET A 1 -7.89 21.03 46.56
N GLU A 2 -7.24 20.73 45.46
CA GLU A 2 -6.55 21.66 44.56
C GLU A 2 -6.69 21.22 43.09
N SER A 3 -6.99 22.17 42.22
CA SER A 3 -7.10 22.00 40.76
C SER A 3 -5.78 22.36 40.10
N ALA A 4 -5.21 21.44 39.31
CA ALA A 4 -4.02 21.71 38.50
C ALA A 4 -4.38 22.62 37.31
N THR A 5 -3.67 23.73 37.20
CA THR A 5 -3.76 24.70 36.10
C THR A 5 -3.17 24.08 34.82
N VAL A 6 -3.96 24.05 33.75
CA VAL A 6 -3.51 23.72 32.39
C VAL A 6 -2.78 24.94 31.84
N GLU A 7 -1.47 24.83 31.59
CA GLU A 7 -0.71 25.86 30.91
C GLU A 7 -0.90 25.75 29.39
N ASN A 8 -1.62 26.71 28.83
CA ASN A 8 -1.82 26.88 27.40
C ASN A 8 -0.56 27.49 26.77
N PHE A 9 0.24 26.66 26.10
CA PHE A 9 1.30 27.14 25.22
C PHE A 9 0.72 27.54 23.86
N ASN A 10 0.31 28.80 23.75
CA ASN A 10 0.08 29.45 22.46
C ASN A 10 1.43 29.77 21.83
N ASN A 11 1.90 28.95 20.91
CA ASN A 11 3.02 29.31 20.04
C ASN A 11 2.51 29.73 18.66
N GLY A 12 2.91 30.95 18.29
CA GLY A 12 2.37 31.76 17.21
C GLY A 12 2.25 31.05 15.86
N GLY A 13 1.14 31.33 15.19
CA GLY A 13 0.93 30.97 13.80
C GLY A 13 2.00 31.58 12.90
N SER A 14 2.71 30.73 12.17
CA SER A 14 3.43 31.13 10.97
C SER A 14 2.39 31.43 9.89
N LYS A 15 2.16 32.71 9.61
CA LYS A 15 1.36 33.15 8.47
C LYS A 15 2.02 32.70 7.16
N MET A 16 1.17 32.15 6.30
CA MET A 16 1.39 31.83 4.90
C MET A 16 1.98 33.04 4.17
N VAL A 17 3.12 32.86 3.50
CA VAL A 17 3.62 33.81 2.49
C VAL A 17 3.00 33.41 1.16
N GLU A 18 2.05 34.21 0.70
CA GLU A 18 1.42 34.10 -0.61
C GLU A 18 2.35 34.74 -1.64
N ILE A 19 3.05 33.92 -2.44
CA ILE A 19 3.78 34.40 -3.61
C ILE A 19 2.77 34.47 -4.75
N ILE A 20 2.04 35.59 -4.83
CA ILE A 20 1.23 35.94 -5.99
C ILE A 20 2.18 36.54 -7.03
N GLY A 21 2.71 35.71 -7.91
CA GLY A 21 3.33 36.14 -9.15
C GLY A 21 2.32 35.98 -10.28
N GLU A 22 1.59 37.06 -10.56
CA GLU A 22 0.72 37.16 -11.74
C GLU A 22 1.58 37.03 -13.01
N ASN A 23 1.33 36.00 -13.80
CA ASN A 23 1.74 35.93 -15.19
C ASN A 23 0.50 35.54 -16.01
N GLU A 24 -0.31 36.55 -16.34
CA GLU A 24 -1.33 36.44 -17.36
C GLU A 24 -0.67 36.52 -18.75
N GLN A 25 -0.77 35.45 -19.53
CA GLN A 25 -0.67 35.51 -20.98
C GLN A 25 -1.87 34.76 -21.60
N PRO A 26 -2.44 35.32 -22.68
CA PRO A 26 -3.84 35.14 -23.05
C PRO A 26 -4.18 33.83 -23.79
N SER A 27 -5.43 33.44 -23.56
CA SER A 27 -6.33 32.56 -24.29
C SER A 27 -6.07 32.30 -25.79
N GLU A 28 -6.09 31.01 -26.16
CA GLU A 28 -6.58 30.55 -27.46
C GLU A 28 -7.84 29.68 -27.25
N ASP A 29 -8.97 30.23 -27.68
CA ASP A 29 -10.22 29.52 -27.94
C ASP A 29 -10.07 28.71 -29.23
N GLY A 30 -10.54 27.46 -29.20
CA GLY A 30 -10.39 26.51 -30.28
C GLY A 30 -11.34 25.33 -30.13
N GLY A 31 -12.64 25.61 -29.99
CA GLY A 31 -13.69 24.62 -30.11
C GLY A 31 -13.64 23.89 -31.45
N GLY A 32 -13.32 22.60 -31.41
CA GLY A 32 -13.42 21.69 -32.55
C GLY A 32 -14.42 20.59 -32.26
N ASP A 33 -15.68 20.80 -32.65
CA ASP A 33 -16.67 19.72 -32.80
C ASP A 33 -16.18 18.78 -33.91
N GLY A 34 -15.80 17.57 -33.49
CA GLY A 34 -15.29 16.53 -34.37
C GLY A 34 -15.95 15.22 -34.02
N SER A 35 -17.09 14.93 -34.67
CA SER A 35 -17.68 13.60 -34.76
C SER A 35 -16.61 12.60 -35.23
N LYS A 36 -16.02 11.84 -34.30
CA LYS A 36 -15.05 10.79 -34.57
C LYS A 36 -15.46 9.52 -33.84
N ASN A 37 -15.82 8.53 -34.65
CA ASN A 37 -16.10 7.16 -34.29
C ASN A 37 -15.13 6.69 -33.19
N GLY A 38 -15.68 6.44 -31.99
CA GLY A 38 -14.95 6.30 -30.75
C GLY A 38 -14.14 5.01 -30.67
N ASN A 39 -12.93 5.03 -31.21
CA ASN A 39 -11.86 4.19 -30.69
C ASN A 39 -11.51 4.73 -29.29
N LEU A 40 -12.27 4.29 -28.28
CA LEU A 40 -11.99 4.51 -26.85
C LEU A 40 -10.76 3.70 -26.43
N ARG A 41 -9.60 3.93 -27.07
CA ARG A 41 -8.33 3.48 -26.51
C ARG A 41 -8.05 4.41 -25.33
N ALA A 42 -8.45 3.97 -24.15
CA ALA A 42 -8.05 4.61 -22.91
C ALA A 42 -6.52 4.62 -22.86
N GLU A 43 -5.96 5.82 -22.74
CA GLU A 43 -4.54 6.01 -22.51
C GLU A 43 -4.26 5.57 -21.06
N ILE A 44 -3.52 4.47 -20.89
CA ILE A 44 -3.15 3.96 -19.57
C ILE A 44 -1.72 4.39 -19.29
N ASP A 45 -1.54 5.04 -18.13
CA ASP A 45 -0.22 5.38 -17.66
C ASP A 45 0.52 4.10 -17.27
N THR A 46 1.60 3.79 -17.99
CA THR A 46 2.51 2.68 -17.70
C THR A 46 3.82 3.18 -17.11
N SER A 47 3.83 4.38 -16.52
CA SER A 47 4.99 4.90 -15.79
C SER A 47 5.34 3.96 -14.64
N ALA A 48 6.65 3.78 -14.40
CA ALA A 48 7.12 2.95 -13.31
C ALA A 48 6.84 3.68 -11.97
N PRO A 49 6.37 2.98 -10.92
CA PRO A 49 6.06 3.58 -9.62
C PRO A 49 7.29 4.09 -8.87
N PHE A 50 8.49 3.77 -9.34
CA PHE A 50 9.78 4.25 -8.86
C PHE A 50 10.78 4.30 -10.04
N GLU A 51 11.72 5.23 -9.97
CA GLU A 51 12.72 5.44 -11.03
C GLU A 51 13.87 4.43 -10.92
N SER A 52 14.08 3.83 -9.73
CA SER A 52 15.16 2.88 -9.52
C SER A 52 14.84 1.79 -8.48
N VAL A 53 15.47 0.62 -8.64
CA VAL A 53 15.46 -0.44 -7.62
C VAL A 53 15.97 0.11 -6.28
N LYS A 54 16.95 1.01 -6.32
CA LYS A 54 17.53 1.60 -5.11
C LYS A 54 16.52 2.42 -4.32
N GLU A 55 15.65 3.14 -5.03
CA GLU A 55 14.55 3.88 -4.42
C GLU A 55 13.53 2.93 -3.77
N ALA A 56 13.16 1.85 -4.45
CA ALA A 56 12.25 0.85 -3.91
C ALA A 56 12.81 0.20 -2.63
N GLU A 57 14.10 -0.18 -2.62
CA GLU A 57 14.77 -0.68 -1.42
C GLU A 57 14.63 0.30 -0.26
N ASN A 58 14.86 1.59 -0.50
CA ASN A 58 14.83 2.59 0.57
C ASN A 58 13.40 2.86 1.08
N ARG A 59 12.38 2.72 0.23
CA ARG A 59 10.96 2.91 0.58
C ARG A 59 10.37 1.71 1.34
N PHE A 60 10.69 0.48 0.93
CA PHE A 60 10.02 -0.74 1.44
C PHE A 60 10.82 -1.53 2.49
N GLY A 61 11.88 -0.94 3.06
CA GLY A 61 12.59 -1.52 4.21
C GLY A 61 13.89 -2.26 3.89
N GLY A 62 14.48 -2.04 2.72
CA GLY A 62 15.82 -2.48 2.35
C GLY A 62 15.87 -3.86 1.70
N ILE A 63 17.09 -4.39 1.58
CA ILE A 63 17.35 -5.73 1.02
C ILE A 63 17.15 -6.77 2.12
N GLY A 64 16.12 -7.61 1.98
CA GLY A 64 15.87 -8.75 2.87
C GLY A 64 16.40 -10.06 2.28
N TYR A 65 17.24 -10.77 3.04
CA TYR A 65 17.64 -12.13 2.67
C TYR A 65 16.57 -13.12 3.14
N TRP A 66 15.88 -13.76 2.19
CA TRP A 66 14.98 -14.86 2.51
C TRP A 66 15.80 -16.05 3.00
N LYS A 67 15.57 -16.50 4.25
CA LYS A 67 16.15 -17.75 4.77
C LYS A 67 15.24 -18.92 4.35
N PRO A 68 15.71 -19.85 3.51
CA PRO A 68 14.96 -21.07 3.25
C PRO A 68 14.82 -21.86 4.55
N ILE A 69 13.59 -22.19 4.94
CA ILE A 69 13.34 -23.07 6.09
C ILE A 69 13.75 -24.48 5.65
N HIS A 70 14.90 -24.94 6.14
CA HIS A 70 15.33 -26.32 5.99
C HIS A 70 14.69 -27.12 7.12
N ASN A 71 13.63 -27.87 6.79
CA ASN A 71 13.03 -28.83 7.71
C ASN A 71 14.10 -29.89 8.05
N ASN A 72 14.74 -29.75 9.21
CA ASN A 72 15.55 -30.82 9.78
C ASN A 72 14.58 -31.92 10.27
N LEU A 73 14.11 -32.78 9.37
CA LEU A 73 13.37 -34.01 9.67
C LEU A 73 14.28 -35.10 10.25
N SER A 74 15.26 -34.70 11.07
CA SER A 74 16.27 -35.58 11.63
C SER A 74 15.98 -35.90 13.09
N GLU A 75 14.78 -36.43 13.38
CA GLU A 75 14.62 -37.30 14.55
C GLU A 75 13.43 -38.25 14.32
N PRO A 76 13.68 -39.56 14.12
CA PRO A 76 12.61 -40.50 13.92
C PRO A 76 12.05 -40.90 15.29
N GLN A 77 10.74 -40.72 15.47
CA GLN A 77 9.82 -41.55 16.27
C GLN A 77 9.10 -40.95 17.50
N LEU A 78 9.33 -39.70 17.96
CA LEU A 78 8.55 -39.17 19.10
C LEU A 78 7.45 -38.15 18.75
N ASP A 79 7.54 -37.46 17.61
CA ASP A 79 6.79 -36.22 17.39
C ASP A 79 5.74 -36.24 16.25
N HIS A 80 5.44 -37.39 15.63
CA HIS A 80 4.46 -37.43 14.52
C HIS A 80 3.08 -36.91 14.92
N ASN A 81 2.58 -37.25 16.11
CA ASN A 81 1.28 -36.76 16.58
C ASN A 81 1.30 -35.24 16.86
N ILE A 82 2.42 -34.73 17.41
CA ILE A 82 2.57 -33.29 17.67
C ILE A 82 2.73 -32.52 16.35
N GLU A 83 3.42 -33.10 15.36
CA GLU A 83 3.56 -32.56 14.02
C GLU A 83 2.24 -32.59 13.25
N GLU A 84 1.48 -33.69 13.30
CA GLU A 84 0.14 -33.82 12.70
C GLU A 84 -0.85 -32.80 13.28
N VAL A 85 -0.85 -32.60 14.61
CA VAL A 85 -1.68 -31.56 15.26
C VAL A 85 -1.27 -30.15 14.82
N LYS A 86 0.04 -29.90 14.65
CA LYS A 86 0.54 -28.62 14.12
C LYS A 86 0.15 -28.42 12.66
N ILE A 87 0.24 -29.47 11.83
CA ILE A 87 -0.14 -29.45 10.41
C ILE A 87 -1.64 -29.19 10.28
N ALA A 88 -2.50 -29.94 10.97
CA ALA A 88 -3.94 -29.74 10.94
C ALA A 88 -4.35 -28.33 11.38
N LYS A 89 -3.64 -27.76 12.36
CA LYS A 89 -3.83 -26.36 12.77
C LYS A 89 -3.42 -25.37 11.68
N LEU A 90 -2.28 -25.59 11.02
CA LEU A 90 -1.80 -24.75 9.92
C LEU A 90 -2.75 -24.82 8.71
N GLU A 91 -3.25 -26.00 8.37
CA GLU A 91 -4.26 -26.20 7.33
C GLU A 91 -5.56 -25.46 7.66
N GLY A 92 -6.03 -25.54 8.90
CA GLY A 92 -7.19 -24.78 9.35
C GLY A 92 -6.99 -23.26 9.24
N GLN A 93 -5.81 -22.76 9.59
CA GLN A 93 -5.46 -21.33 9.42
C GLN A 93 -5.40 -20.92 7.95
N ALA A 94 -4.82 -21.76 7.08
CA ALA A 94 -4.75 -21.51 5.65
C ALA A 94 -6.14 -21.47 5.01
N ALA A 95 -7.02 -22.42 5.34
CA ALA A 95 -8.40 -22.46 4.86
C ALA A 95 -9.23 -21.26 5.34
N ALA A 96 -8.99 -20.77 6.56
CA ALA A 96 -9.62 -19.55 7.06
C ALA A 96 -9.17 -18.33 6.27
N LEU A 97 -7.87 -18.22 6.00
CA LEU A 97 -7.27 -17.10 5.25
C LEU A 97 -7.72 -17.09 3.77
N GLU A 98 -7.86 -18.26 3.14
CA GLU A 98 -8.40 -18.39 1.77
C GLU A 98 -9.82 -17.81 1.68
N LYS A 99 -10.69 -18.15 2.63
CA LYS A 99 -12.05 -17.62 2.68
C LYS A 99 -12.08 -16.10 2.82
N GLU A 100 -11.20 -15.56 3.66
CA GLU A 100 -11.09 -14.10 3.86
C GLU A 100 -10.64 -13.40 2.57
N LEU A 101 -9.72 -14.00 1.82
CA LEU A 101 -9.21 -13.47 0.57
C LEU A 101 -10.30 -13.42 -0.51
N ILE A 102 -11.10 -14.49 -0.66
CA ILE A 102 -12.24 -14.54 -1.58
C ILE A 102 -13.26 -13.43 -1.28
N VAL A 103 -13.55 -13.16 0.00
CA VAL A 103 -14.48 -12.08 0.39
C VAL A 103 -13.92 -10.73 -0.04
N LYS A 104 -12.64 -10.44 0.26
CA LYS A 104 -12.01 -9.17 -0.13
C LYS A 104 -11.97 -8.96 -1.64
N GLU A 105 -11.71 -10.02 -2.42
CA GLU A 105 -11.70 -9.93 -3.88
C GLU A 105 -13.08 -9.52 -4.42
N ARG A 106 -14.15 -10.07 -3.85
CA ARG A 106 -15.52 -9.75 -4.26
C ARG A 106 -15.90 -8.31 -3.90
N ASP A 107 -15.54 -7.85 -2.70
CA ASP A 107 -15.78 -6.47 -2.27
C ASP A 107 -15.10 -5.42 -3.17
N THR A 108 -14.03 -5.78 -3.90
CA THR A 108 -13.38 -4.87 -4.88
C THR A 108 -14.02 -4.86 -6.26
N LEU A 109 -14.88 -5.83 -6.56
CA LEU A 109 -15.54 -5.99 -7.87
C LEU A 109 -17.01 -5.54 -7.84
N ASP A 110 -17.56 -5.26 -6.67
CA ASP A 110 -18.91 -4.72 -6.45
C ASP A 110 -18.93 -3.17 -6.44
#